data_AF-A0A945YRM1-F1
#
_entry.id   AF-A0A945YRM1-F1
#
_cell.length_a   1.000
_cell.length_b   1.000
_cell.length_c   1.000
_cell.angle_alpha   90.00
_cell.angle_beta   90.00
_cell.angle_gamma   90.00
#
_symmetry.space_group_name_H-M   'P 1'
#
loop_
_entity.id
_entity.type
_entity.pdbx_description
1 polymer ?
#
loop_
_entity_poly.entity_id
_entity_poly.type
_entity_poly.pdbx_seq_one_letter_code
_entity_poly.pdbx_strand_id
1 'polypeptide(L)'
;MKENEFPLLKITNIDWDPDHEEFEKLPKKLELKWDKKNWTFDEVSNWVSKQFDWIFDSLNINQVGVWEDSGCSCCAGGCSCC
;
A
#
# COMPACT_ATOMS: atom_id res chain seq x y z
N MET A 1 -8.28 17.51 7.51
CA MET A 1 -7.30 16.45 7.17
C MET A 1 -5.94 17.12 7.19
N LYS A 2 -4.99 16.64 8.00
CA LYS A 2 -3.64 17.22 8.03
C LYS A 2 -2.98 16.96 6.68
N GLU A 3 -2.04 17.81 6.28
CA GLU A 3 -1.49 17.80 4.92
C GLU A 3 -0.67 16.54 4.59
N ASN A 4 -0.24 15.77 5.60
CA ASN A 4 0.72 14.67 5.47
C ASN A 4 0.17 13.27 5.82
N GLU A 5 -1.16 13.12 5.90
CA GLU A 5 -1.80 11.83 6.18
C GLU A 5 -2.19 11.14 4.86
N PHE A 6 -1.67 9.93 4.65
CA PHE A 6 -1.97 9.11 3.49
C PHE A 6 -2.61 7.79 3.90
N PRO A 7 -3.52 7.20 3.11
CA PRO A 7 -4.20 5.97 3.49
C PRO A 7 -3.23 4.78 3.43
N LEU A 8 -3.28 3.95 4.47
CA LEU A 8 -2.60 2.68 4.51
C LEU A 8 -3.58 1.59 4.08
N LEU A 9 -3.32 1.00 2.93
CA LEU A 9 -4.15 -0.03 2.33
C LEU A 9 -3.54 -1.40 2.62
N LYS A 10 -4.39 -2.34 3.00
CA LYS A 10 -4.02 -3.72 3.21
C LYS A 10 -4.74 -4.56 2.18
N ILE A 11 -3.96 -5.14 1.29
CA ILE A 11 -4.47 -6.01 0.25
C ILE A 11 -4.33 -7.45 0.76
N THR A 12 -5.41 -8.20 0.70
CA THR A 12 -5.52 -9.57 1.21
C THR A 12 -6.32 -10.43 0.26
N ASN A 13 -6.21 -11.76 0.40
CA ASN A 13 -6.92 -12.72 -0.44
C ASN A 13 -6.71 -12.42 -1.93
N ILE A 14 -5.45 -12.17 -2.33
CA ILE A 14 -5.13 -12.00 -3.74
C ILE A 14 -5.16 -13.38 -4.39
N ASP A 15 -6.06 -13.53 -5.33
CA ASP A 15 -6.25 -14.71 -6.16
C ASP A 15 -5.51 -14.47 -7.47
N TRP A 16 -4.26 -14.94 -7.53
CA TRP A 16 -3.40 -14.79 -8.69
C TRP A 16 -3.76 -15.82 -9.74
N ASP A 17 -3.78 -15.40 -11.00
CA ASP A 17 -4.05 -16.30 -12.11
C ASP A 17 -2.98 -17.42 -12.13
N PRO A 18 -3.38 -18.70 -12.09
CA PRO A 18 -2.47 -19.84 -12.09
C PRO A 18 -1.83 -20.11 -13.46
N ASP A 19 -1.95 -19.21 -14.43
CA ASP A 19 -1.34 -19.28 -15.77
C ASP A 19 0.15 -19.71 -15.78
N HIS A 20 0.89 -19.45 -14.69
CA HIS A 20 2.28 -19.90 -14.54
C HIS A 20 2.56 -20.47 -13.15
N GLU A 21 3.37 -21.53 -13.06
CA GLU A 21 3.74 -22.24 -11.82
C GLU A 21 4.38 -21.33 -10.73
N GLU A 22 4.85 -20.15 -11.11
CA GLU A 22 5.44 -19.18 -10.16
C GLU A 22 4.39 -18.38 -9.38
N PHE A 23 3.09 -18.51 -9.68
CA PHE A 23 2.01 -17.82 -8.97
C PHE A 23 2.02 -18.13 -7.46
N GLU A 24 2.49 -19.31 -7.05
CA GLU A 24 2.62 -19.70 -5.65
C GLU A 24 3.66 -18.86 -4.88
N LYS A 25 4.61 -18.23 -5.59
CA LYS A 25 5.62 -17.34 -4.97
C LYS A 25 5.06 -15.95 -4.70
N LEU A 26 3.91 -15.60 -5.30
CA LEU A 26 3.33 -14.28 -5.15
C LEU A 26 2.68 -14.11 -3.77
N PRO A 27 2.78 -12.91 -3.18
CA PRO A 27 2.17 -12.66 -1.88
C PRO A 27 0.65 -12.68 -1.99
N LYS A 28 0.00 -13.43 -1.10
CA LYS A 28 -1.48 -13.40 -0.93
C LYS A 28 -1.97 -12.23 -0.07
N LYS A 29 -1.03 -11.53 0.58
CA LYS A 29 -1.26 -10.38 1.44
C LYS A 29 -0.10 -9.39 1.32
N LEU A 30 -0.40 -8.12 1.20
CA LEU A 30 0.61 -7.05 1.23
C LEU A 30 0.04 -5.75 1.79
N GLU A 31 0.92 -4.94 2.38
CA GLU A 31 0.59 -3.62 2.92
C GLU A 31 1.12 -2.56 1.97
N LEU A 32 0.23 -1.70 1.51
CA LEU A 32 0.46 -0.68 0.52
C LEU A 32 0.26 0.71 1.13
N LYS A 33 1.35 1.45 1.20
CA LYS A 33 1.33 2.87 1.53
C LYS A 33 0.95 3.64 0.27
N TRP A 34 -0.30 4.09 0.20
CA TRP A 34 -0.77 4.83 -0.96
C TRP A 34 -0.28 6.28 -0.90
N ASP A 35 0.03 6.89 -2.05
CA ASP A 35 0.56 8.26 -2.15
C ASP A 35 -0.52 9.33 -2.29
N LYS A 36 -1.80 8.94 -2.37
CA LYS A 36 -2.94 9.85 -2.54
C LYS A 36 -3.90 9.75 -1.37
N LYS A 37 -4.49 10.87 -0.95
CA LYS A 37 -5.56 10.88 0.07
C LYS A 37 -6.80 10.10 -0.35
N ASN A 38 -7.11 10.17 -1.64
CA ASN A 38 -8.19 9.42 -2.25
C ASN A 38 -7.61 8.25 -3.02
N TRP A 39 -8.24 7.10 -2.88
CA TRP A 39 -7.89 5.90 -3.62
C TRP A 39 -9.18 5.25 -4.09
N THR A 40 -9.08 4.54 -5.21
CA THR A 40 -10.17 3.74 -5.75
C THR A 40 -9.71 2.31 -5.87
N PHE A 41 -10.65 1.38 -5.78
CA PHE A 41 -10.35 -0.05 -5.93
C PHE A 41 -9.65 -0.31 -7.27
N ASP A 42 -10.12 0.30 -8.36
CA ASP A 42 -9.53 0.19 -9.70
C ASP A 42 -8.08 0.68 -9.78
N GLU A 43 -7.77 1.86 -9.22
CA GLU A 43 -6.40 2.39 -9.27
C GLU A 43 -5.41 1.47 -8.53
N VAL A 44 -5.79 1.02 -7.33
CA VAL A 44 -4.94 0.15 -6.52
C VAL A 44 -4.80 -1.22 -7.16
N SER A 45 -5.88 -1.78 -7.68
CA SER A 45 -5.88 -3.08 -8.39
C SER A 45 -4.97 -3.03 -9.62
N ASN A 46 -5.06 -1.97 -10.42
CA ASN A 46 -4.20 -1.78 -11.58
C ASN A 46 -2.72 -1.61 -11.18
N TRP A 47 -2.45 -0.90 -10.08
CA TRP A 47 -1.09 -0.78 -9.54
C TRP A 47 -0.53 -2.14 -9.11
N VAL A 48 -1.31 -2.97 -8.41
CA VAL A 48 -0.90 -4.32 -7.98
C VAL A 48 -0.53 -5.17 -9.20
N SER A 49 -1.37 -5.20 -10.23
CA SER A 49 -1.09 -5.98 -11.43
C SER A 49 0.22 -5.55 -12.10
N LYS A 50 0.45 -4.25 -12.24
CA LYS A 50 1.69 -3.69 -12.82
C LYS A 50 2.92 -3.94 -11.97
N GLN A 51 2.78 -3.89 -10.64
CA GLN A 51 3.90 -4.06 -9.72
C GLN A 51 4.45 -5.50 -9.75
N PHE A 52 3.56 -6.48 -9.87
CA PHE A 52 3.92 -7.89 -9.93
C PHE A 52 4.00 -8.44 -11.36
N ASP A 53 3.67 -7.62 -12.37
CA ASP A 53 3.54 -8.00 -13.78
C ASP A 53 2.63 -9.24 -13.96
N TRP A 54 1.54 -9.31 -13.17
CA TRP A 54 0.69 -10.50 -13.08
C TRP A 54 -0.81 -10.15 -13.04
N ILE A 55 -1.64 -11.06 -13.54
CA ILE A 55 -3.10 -10.93 -13.57
C ILE A 55 -3.71 -11.61 -12.33
N PHE A 56 -4.67 -10.96 -11.67
CA PHE A 56 -5.42 -11.59 -10.58
C PHE A 56 -6.89 -11.65 -10.94
N ASP A 57 -7.57 -12.70 -10.50
CA ASP A 57 -9.02 -12.83 -10.61
C ASP A 57 -9.73 -11.95 -9.59
N SER A 58 -9.19 -11.92 -8.36
CA SER A 58 -9.78 -11.14 -7.29
C SER A 58 -8.76 -10.73 -6.25
N LEU A 59 -9.03 -9.61 -5.57
CA LEU A 59 -8.26 -9.17 -4.41
C LEU A 59 -9.18 -8.40 -3.48
N ASN A 60 -8.86 -8.39 -2.18
CA ASN A 60 -9.55 -7.55 -1.20
C ASN A 60 -8.65 -6.41 -0.76
N ILE A 61 -9.14 -5.17 -0.90
CA ILE A 61 -8.44 -3.97 -0.44
C ILE A 61 -9.19 -3.39 0.74
N ASN A 62 -8.53 -3.32 1.90
CA ASN A 62 -9.07 -2.70 3.09
C ASN A 62 -8.17 -1.56 3.53
N GLN A 63 -8.75 -0.37 3.76
CA GLN A 63 -8.01 0.70 4.41
C GLN A 63 -7.91 0.40 5.91
N VAL A 64 -6.70 0.07 6.37
CA VAL A 64 -6.44 -0.32 7.77
C VAL A 64 -5.99 0.85 8.62
N GLY A 65 -5.70 2.00 8.01
CA GLY A 65 -5.34 3.21 8.73
C GLY A 65 -4.90 4.32 7.81
N VAL A 66 -4.17 5.26 8.39
CA VAL A 66 -3.40 6.27 7.67
C VAL A 66 -1.96 6.16 8.14
N TRP A 67 -1.02 6.34 7.22
CA TRP A 67 0.37 6.54 7.55
C TRP A 67 0.67 8.03 7.43
N GLU A 68 1.27 8.57 8.47
CA GLU A 68 1.86 9.89 8.43
C GLU A 68 3.29 9.72 7.90
N ASP A 69 3.64 10.43 6.83
CA ASP A 69 5.05 10.66 6.56
C ASP A 69 5.59 11.49 7.71
N SER A 70 6.08 10.80 8.74
CA SER A 70 6.83 11.41 9.83
C SER A 70 8.20 11.81 9.29
N GLY A 71 8.19 12.71 8.30
CA GLY A 71 9.32 13.58 8.03
C GLY A 71 9.60 14.28 9.34
N CYS A 72 10.65 13.83 10.01
CA CYS A 72 11.16 14.42 11.23
C CYS A 72 11.38 15.92 10.97
N SER A 73 10.43 16.74 11.41
CA SER A 73 10.51 18.19 11.37
C SER A 73 10.23 18.66 12.79
N CYS A 74 11.34 18.85 13.49
CA CYS A 74 11.49 19.78 14.60
C CYS A 74 10.78 19.44 15.91
N CYS A 75 11.56 18.93 16.87
CA CYS A 75 11.37 19.34 18.26
C CYS A 75 11.55 20.88 18.32
N ALA A 76 10.45 21.61 18.42
CA ALA A 76 10.45 23.03 18.73
C ALA A 76 10.91 23.21 20.20
N GLY A 77 12.23 23.25 20.41
CA GLY A 77 12.82 23.43 21.73
C GLY A 77 14.28 22.97 21.84
N GLY A 78 15.15 23.45 20.94
CA GLY A 78 16.60 23.28 21.07
C GLY A 78 17.12 21.91 20.62
N CYS A 79 17.74 21.88 19.44
CA CYS A 79 18.60 20.77 19.03
C CYS A 79 19.81 20.67 19.97
N SER A 80 19.85 19.64 20.79
CA SER A 80 21.09 19.05 21.29
C SER A 80 21.06 17.58 20.91
N CYS A 81 21.63 17.27 19.74
CA CYS A 81 21.93 15.89 19.37
C CYS A 81 23.28 15.55 20.02
N CYS A 82 23.28 14.55 20.89
CA CYS A 82 24.49 13.90 21.39
C CYS A 82 25.19 13.08 20.30
#